data_AF-A0A7S3CZ47-F1
#
_entry.id   AF-A0A7S3CZ47-F1
#
_cell.length_a   1.000
_cell.length_b   1.000
_cell.length_c   1.000
_cell.angle_alpha   90.00
_cell.angle_beta   90.00
_cell.angle_gamma   90.00
#
_symmetry.space_group_name_H-M   'P 1'
#
loop_
_entity.id
_entity.type
_entity.pdbx_description
1 polymer ?
#
loop_
_entity_poly.entity_id
_entity_poly.type
_entity_poly.pdbx_seq_one_letter_code
_entity_poly.pdbx_strand_id
1 'polypeptide(L)'
;PHIDYTEDEVKTWGLCFSQLKDFFATHACRQMNEVFPLLEKYCGYNEKNVPQLEDISTFLKQATGFSLRPVQGLLSPRDFLNGLAFRVFHSTQYIRHHSKPLYTPEPDCVHELMGHVPLFANPSFAEFSQEIGLASLGATDEEIEELATVYWFTVEFGLCKEVTQDGKETVKAFGAGLLSSFGELEYCLSDKPSLKPFEPAVAAKTKYPITEYQPVYFVADSFESAKLKVREFSRTKQSRPFQVMYNPYTQSVEVLNTQQKVLDKMKGVNTQSKFLTEVLEGLL
;
A
#
# COMPACT_ATOMS: atom_id res chain seq x y z
N PRO A 1 14.08 -16.57 1.37
CA PRO A 1 15.38 -17.02 1.92
C PRO A 1 15.91 -15.94 2.86
N HIS A 2 16.64 -16.32 3.90
CA HIS A 2 17.30 -15.35 4.78
C HIS A 2 18.56 -14.82 4.09
N ILE A 3 18.87 -13.54 4.35
CA ILE A 3 20.04 -12.85 3.84
C ILE A 3 20.94 -12.48 5.01
N ASP A 4 22.20 -12.89 4.94
CA ASP A 4 23.25 -12.47 5.86
C ASP A 4 23.78 -11.10 5.42
N TYR A 5 23.11 -10.04 5.85
CA TYR A 5 23.52 -8.66 5.57
C TYR A 5 24.89 -8.36 6.21
N THR A 6 25.76 -7.71 5.45
CA THR A 6 27.07 -7.28 5.91
C THR A 6 26.98 -6.17 6.94
N GLU A 7 28.06 -5.92 7.68
CA GLU A 7 28.08 -4.85 8.69
C GLU A 7 27.78 -3.46 8.11
N ASP A 8 28.26 -3.17 6.90
CA ASP A 8 28.04 -1.87 6.27
C ASP A 8 26.60 -1.69 5.79
N GLU A 9 25.95 -2.78 5.37
CA GLU A 9 24.53 -2.80 5.06
C GLU A 9 23.69 -2.59 6.32
N VAL A 10 24.00 -3.27 7.41
CA VAL A 10 23.31 -3.07 8.70
C VAL A 10 23.49 -1.63 9.21
N LYS A 11 24.69 -1.04 9.09
CA LYS A 11 24.92 0.37 9.44
C LYS A 11 24.12 1.33 8.57
N THR A 12 24.04 1.05 7.26
CA THR A 12 23.26 1.84 6.31
C THR A 12 21.77 1.83 6.67
N TRP A 13 21.23 0.63 6.94
CA TRP A 13 19.87 0.46 7.44
C TRP A 13 19.64 1.23 8.73
N GLY A 14 20.52 1.08 9.72
CA GLY A 14 20.38 1.73 11.02
C GLY A 14 20.27 3.25 10.91
N LEU A 15 21.10 3.86 10.04
CA LEU A 15 21.03 5.30 9.79
C LEU A 15 19.68 5.72 9.18
N CYS A 16 19.19 5.01 8.17
CA CYS A 16 17.89 5.27 7.56
C CYS A 16 16.75 5.07 8.56
N PHE A 17 16.81 3.99 9.35
CA PHE A 17 15.81 3.63 10.34
C PHE A 17 15.62 4.74 11.37
N SER A 18 16.70 5.18 12.02
CA SER A 18 16.63 6.22 13.07
C SER A 18 16.04 7.52 12.52
N GLN A 19 16.56 7.98 11.38
CA GLN A 19 16.14 9.27 10.81
C GLN A 19 14.68 9.25 10.36
N LEU A 20 14.22 8.19 9.70
CA LEU A 20 12.84 8.11 9.25
C LEU A 20 11.88 7.96 10.43
N LYS A 21 12.24 7.15 11.43
CA LYS A 21 11.40 6.90 12.61
C LYS A 21 11.11 8.20 13.39
N ASP A 22 12.09 9.08 13.52
CA ASP A 22 11.92 10.37 14.19
C ASP A 22 10.84 11.25 13.52
N PHE A 23 10.65 11.09 12.21
CA PHE A 23 9.68 11.86 11.43
C PHE A 23 8.27 11.27 11.45
N PHE A 24 8.13 9.96 11.68
CA PHE A 24 6.83 9.30 11.58
C PHE A 24 5.80 9.85 12.56
N ALA A 25 6.21 10.20 13.79
CA ALA A 25 5.31 10.75 14.79
C ALA A 25 4.63 12.07 14.35
N THR A 26 5.30 12.86 13.51
CA THR A 26 4.84 14.19 13.10
C THR A 26 4.31 14.23 11.66
N HIS A 27 4.81 13.37 10.77
CA HIS A 27 4.50 13.43 9.33
C HIS A 27 3.67 12.24 8.83
N ALA A 28 3.89 11.04 9.38
CA ALA A 28 3.21 9.85 8.90
C ALA A 28 1.77 9.75 9.44
N CYS A 29 0.93 9.03 8.71
CA CYS A 29 -0.44 8.75 9.11
C CYS A 29 -0.50 7.92 10.41
N ARG A 30 -1.64 7.96 11.08
CA ARG A 30 -1.95 7.23 12.30
C ARG A 30 -1.75 5.73 12.12
N GLN A 31 -2.19 5.16 11.00
CA GLN A 31 -2.09 3.72 10.73
C GLN A 31 -0.62 3.26 10.69
N MET A 32 0.27 4.07 10.13
CA MET A 32 1.72 3.84 10.16
C MET A 32 2.20 3.79 11.61
N ASN A 33 1.86 4.79 12.42
CA ASN A 33 2.28 4.90 13.83
C ASN A 33 1.66 3.80 14.73
N GLU A 34 0.48 3.27 14.40
CA GLU A 34 -0.16 2.16 15.11
C GLU A 34 0.52 0.82 14.81
N VAL A 35 0.92 0.58 13.55
CA VAL A 35 1.54 -0.69 13.13
C VAL A 35 3.01 -0.75 13.46
N PHE A 36 3.77 0.34 13.27
CA PHE A 36 5.23 0.30 13.33
C PHE A 36 5.80 -0.32 14.62
N PRO A 37 5.26 -0.03 15.83
CA PRO A 37 5.71 -0.68 17.07
C PRO A 37 5.51 -2.20 17.09
N LEU A 38 4.52 -2.74 16.36
CA LEU A 38 4.30 -4.17 16.23
C LEU A 38 5.39 -4.82 15.37
N LEU A 39 5.86 -4.14 14.33
CA LEU A 39 6.99 -4.59 13.51
C LEU A 39 8.30 -4.60 14.31
N GLU A 40 8.51 -3.60 15.18
CA GLU A 40 9.65 -3.60 16.10
C GLU A 40 9.61 -4.80 17.05
N LYS A 41 8.41 -5.11 17.56
CA LYS A 41 8.22 -6.18 18.53
C LYS A 41 8.32 -7.58 17.93
N TYR A 42 7.76 -7.79 16.73
CA TYR A 42 7.54 -9.14 16.17
C TYR A 42 8.34 -9.44 14.91
N CYS A 43 8.85 -8.44 14.20
CA CYS A 43 9.54 -8.60 12.92
C CYS A 43 11.01 -8.16 12.96
N GLY A 44 11.55 -7.87 14.14
CA GLY A 44 12.96 -7.52 14.30
C GLY A 44 13.35 -6.15 13.74
N TYR A 45 12.40 -5.22 13.57
CA TYR A 45 12.68 -3.85 13.18
C TYR A 45 13.44 -3.12 14.29
N ASN A 46 14.72 -2.85 14.06
CA ASN A 46 15.54 -1.97 14.91
C ASN A 46 16.79 -1.51 14.14
N GLU A 47 17.50 -0.53 14.68
CA GLU A 47 18.69 0.08 14.06
C GLU A 47 19.85 -0.89 13.79
N LYS A 48 19.89 -2.03 14.49
CA LYS A 48 21.00 -2.99 14.45
C LYS A 48 20.66 -4.27 13.69
N ASN A 49 19.49 -4.34 13.08
CA ASN A 49 19.02 -5.54 12.40
C ASN A 49 18.14 -5.18 11.19
N VAL A 50 18.55 -5.62 10.00
CA VAL A 50 17.71 -5.57 8.80
C VAL A 50 16.69 -6.72 8.89
N PRO A 51 15.37 -6.43 8.91
CA PRO A 51 14.34 -7.45 8.97
C PRO A 51 14.36 -8.42 7.77
N GLN A 52 14.00 -9.67 8.01
CA GLN A 52 13.94 -10.70 6.96
C GLN A 52 12.54 -10.77 6.34
N LEU A 53 12.46 -10.89 5.01
CA LEU A 53 11.18 -10.93 4.30
C LEU A 53 10.26 -12.08 4.74
N GLU A 54 10.81 -13.22 5.16
CA GLU A 54 10.02 -14.37 5.60
C GLU A 54 9.26 -14.09 6.91
N ASP A 55 9.94 -13.49 7.89
CA ASP A 55 9.35 -13.12 9.18
C ASP A 55 8.24 -12.09 8.98
N ILE A 56 8.51 -11.07 8.15
CA ILE A 56 7.52 -10.04 7.80
C ILE A 56 6.36 -10.66 7.02
N SER A 57 6.63 -11.51 6.03
CA SER A 57 5.56 -12.15 5.26
C SER A 57 4.68 -13.00 6.15
N THR A 58 5.23 -13.66 7.17
CA THR A 58 4.45 -14.42 8.14
C THR A 58 3.57 -13.50 8.99
N PHE A 59 4.12 -12.38 9.46
CA PHE A 59 3.36 -11.36 10.20
C PHE A 59 2.22 -10.76 9.36
N LEU A 60 2.49 -10.34 8.12
CA LEU A 60 1.48 -9.77 7.22
C LEU A 60 0.37 -10.77 6.89
N LYS A 61 0.71 -12.06 6.71
CA LYS A 61 -0.29 -13.11 6.46
C LYS A 61 -1.28 -13.23 7.61
N GLN A 62 -0.81 -13.10 8.84
CA GLN A 62 -1.65 -13.14 10.04
C GLN A 62 -2.47 -11.85 10.22
N ALA A 63 -1.88 -10.69 9.92
CA ALA A 63 -2.53 -9.39 10.12
C ALA A 63 -3.62 -9.11 9.08
N THR A 64 -3.31 -9.30 7.80
CA THR A 64 -4.17 -8.88 6.68
C THR A 64 -4.19 -9.89 5.53
N GLY A 65 -3.53 -11.03 5.64
CA GLY A 65 -3.38 -11.98 4.54
C GLY A 65 -2.43 -11.50 3.43
N PHE A 66 -1.75 -10.36 3.61
CA PHE A 66 -0.67 -9.94 2.71
C PHE A 66 0.56 -10.82 2.87
N SER A 67 1.35 -10.91 1.81
CA SER A 67 2.61 -11.65 1.82
C SER A 67 3.65 -10.96 0.96
N LEU A 68 4.92 -11.23 1.27
CA LEU A 68 6.04 -10.71 0.50
C LEU A 68 6.58 -11.79 -0.43
N ARG A 69 6.99 -11.38 -1.62
CA ARG A 69 7.70 -12.23 -2.57
C ARG A 69 8.99 -11.52 -3.00
N PRO A 70 10.17 -12.15 -2.86
CA PRO A 70 11.41 -11.52 -3.27
C PRO A 70 11.44 -11.29 -4.77
N VAL A 71 11.93 -10.12 -5.18
CA VAL A 71 12.14 -9.76 -6.59
C VAL A 71 13.54 -9.14 -6.77
N GLN A 72 14.14 -9.34 -7.94
CA GLN A 72 15.49 -8.83 -8.23
C GLN A 72 15.51 -7.33 -8.58
N GLY A 73 14.37 -6.75 -8.91
CA GLY A 73 14.26 -5.36 -9.35
C GLY A 73 12.86 -5.04 -9.85
N LEU A 74 12.75 -4.02 -10.70
CA LEU A 74 11.46 -3.53 -11.21
C LEU A 74 10.77 -4.56 -12.09
N LEU A 75 9.50 -4.84 -11.79
CA LEU A 75 8.61 -5.62 -12.63
C LEU A 75 7.90 -4.73 -13.65
N SER A 76 7.30 -5.37 -14.67
CA SER A 76 6.32 -4.66 -15.49
C SER A 76 5.16 -4.19 -14.59
N PRO A 77 4.54 -3.02 -14.88
CA PRO A 77 3.41 -2.55 -14.09
C PRO A 77 2.28 -3.58 -14.01
N ARG A 78 2.04 -4.32 -15.10
CA ARG A 78 1.04 -5.39 -15.15
C ARG A 78 1.35 -6.51 -14.14
N ASP A 79 2.56 -7.02 -14.12
CA ASP A 79 2.93 -8.14 -13.23
C ASP A 79 2.93 -7.71 -11.76
N PHE A 80 3.42 -6.50 -11.49
CA PHE A 80 3.42 -5.93 -10.15
C PHE A 80 2.00 -5.75 -9.61
N LEU A 81 1.14 -5.04 -10.36
CA LEU A 81 -0.25 -4.79 -9.95
C LEU A 81 -1.06 -6.08 -9.82
N ASN A 82 -0.85 -7.04 -10.73
CA ASN A 82 -1.49 -8.35 -10.63
C ASN A 82 -1.12 -9.07 -9.34
N GLY A 83 0.11 -8.91 -8.82
CA GLY A 83 0.51 -9.44 -7.51
C GLY A 83 -0.37 -8.91 -6.37
N LEU A 84 -0.65 -7.60 -6.38
CA LEU A 84 -1.50 -6.96 -5.36
C LEU A 84 -2.91 -7.55 -5.33
N ALA A 85 -3.44 -8.01 -6.46
CA ALA A 85 -4.75 -8.66 -6.54
C ALA A 85 -4.85 -9.89 -5.61
N PHE A 86 -3.72 -10.57 -5.38
CA PHE A 86 -3.59 -11.75 -4.53
C PHE A 86 -3.02 -11.41 -3.14
N ARG A 87 -2.96 -10.13 -2.78
CA ARG A 87 -2.27 -9.65 -1.57
C ARG A 87 -0.81 -10.10 -1.52
N VAL A 88 -0.14 -10.11 -2.69
CA VAL A 88 1.29 -10.40 -2.81
C VAL A 88 2.01 -9.13 -3.20
N PHE A 89 2.91 -8.67 -2.34
CA PHE A 89 3.80 -7.56 -2.63
C PHE A 89 5.18 -8.07 -3.04
N HIS A 90 5.68 -7.60 -4.18
CA HIS A 90 7.00 -7.95 -4.66
C HIS A 90 8.01 -6.99 -4.04
N SER A 91 8.93 -7.51 -3.23
CA SER A 91 9.85 -6.71 -2.41
C SER A 91 11.30 -7.06 -2.75
N THR A 92 12.13 -6.04 -2.90
CA THR A 92 13.58 -6.19 -3.07
C THR A 92 14.25 -6.54 -1.73
N GLN A 93 15.42 -7.19 -1.80
CA GLN A 93 16.21 -7.57 -0.63
C GLN A 93 17.56 -6.86 -0.54
N TYR A 94 18.01 -6.22 -1.63
CA TYR A 94 19.26 -5.47 -1.63
C TYR A 94 19.07 -4.14 -0.90
N ILE A 95 20.16 -3.59 -0.36
CA ILE A 95 20.16 -2.27 0.26
C ILE A 95 20.92 -1.27 -0.61
N ARG A 96 20.51 -0.01 -0.56
CA ARG A 96 21.18 1.11 -1.22
C ARG A 96 22.66 1.22 -0.81
N HIS A 97 23.45 1.85 -1.68
CA HIS A 97 24.89 1.99 -1.45
C HIS A 97 25.21 2.87 -0.23
N HIS A 98 26.06 2.37 0.66
CA HIS A 98 26.43 2.99 1.94
C HIS A 98 27.06 4.41 1.83
N SER A 99 27.55 4.81 0.65
CA SER A 99 28.08 6.17 0.43
C SER A 99 27.01 7.25 0.30
N LYS A 100 25.76 6.87 0.00
CA LYS A 100 24.61 7.77 -0.13
C LYS A 100 23.37 7.18 0.56
N PRO A 101 23.40 6.93 1.87
CA PRO A 101 22.32 6.23 2.58
C PRO A 101 20.98 6.98 2.53
N LEU A 102 21.01 8.30 2.38
CA LEU A 102 19.79 9.13 2.37
C LEU A 102 19.20 9.33 0.97
N TYR A 103 19.70 8.64 -0.04
CA TYR A 103 19.22 8.75 -1.42
C TYR A 103 19.30 7.41 -2.14
N THR A 104 18.21 7.02 -2.79
CA THR A 104 18.21 5.89 -3.73
C THR A 104 17.32 6.21 -4.94
N PRO A 105 17.77 5.95 -6.17
CA PRO A 105 16.91 6.04 -7.37
C PRO A 105 16.05 4.79 -7.58
N GLU A 106 16.38 3.69 -6.90
CA GLU A 106 15.71 2.38 -7.04
C GLU A 106 15.10 1.96 -5.70
N PRO A 107 13.97 1.21 -5.71
CA PRO A 107 13.31 0.75 -4.49
C PRO A 107 14.14 -0.37 -3.84
N ASP A 108 15.02 0.00 -2.91
CA ASP A 108 15.81 -0.92 -2.09
C ASP A 108 15.01 -1.40 -0.87
N CYS A 109 15.56 -2.33 -0.08
CA CYS A 109 14.84 -2.89 1.07
C CYS A 109 14.48 -1.83 2.12
N VAL A 110 15.21 -0.72 2.24
CA VAL A 110 14.80 0.39 3.12
C VAL A 110 13.45 0.96 2.65
N HIS A 111 13.31 1.22 1.35
CA HIS A 111 12.05 1.70 0.77
C HIS A 111 10.90 0.73 1.02
N GLU A 112 11.11 -0.56 0.74
CA GLU A 112 10.07 -1.58 0.92
C GLU A 112 9.65 -1.73 2.38
N LEU A 113 10.63 -1.86 3.27
CA LEU A 113 10.40 -2.23 4.66
C LEU A 113 9.94 -1.06 5.52
N MET A 114 10.44 0.16 5.26
CA MET A 114 10.06 1.37 6.00
C MET A 114 8.87 2.08 5.39
N GLY A 115 8.70 2.01 4.06
CA GLY A 115 7.63 2.69 3.34
C GLY A 115 6.37 1.84 3.19
N HIS A 116 6.48 0.68 2.55
CA HIS A 116 5.32 -0.14 2.16
C HIS A 116 4.79 -1.05 3.26
N VAL A 117 5.68 -1.87 3.83
CA VAL A 117 5.31 -2.99 4.73
C VAL A 117 4.37 -2.58 5.87
N PRO A 118 4.59 -1.46 6.59
CA PRO A 118 3.74 -1.11 7.72
C PRO A 118 2.27 -0.93 7.33
N LEU A 119 2.01 -0.29 6.20
CA LEU A 119 0.63 -0.06 5.77
C LEU A 119 -0.04 -1.33 5.24
N PHE A 120 0.71 -2.31 4.71
CA PHE A 120 0.12 -3.61 4.38
C PHE A 120 -0.37 -4.39 5.59
N ALA A 121 0.07 -4.06 6.82
CA ALA A 121 -0.49 -4.65 8.04
C ALA A 121 -1.79 -3.94 8.50
N ASN A 122 -2.18 -2.82 7.88
CA ASN A 122 -3.45 -2.17 8.14
C ASN A 122 -4.55 -2.75 7.21
N PRO A 123 -5.68 -3.24 7.75
CA PRO A 123 -6.73 -3.87 6.94
C PRO A 123 -7.31 -2.96 5.83
N SER A 124 -7.61 -1.69 6.15
CA SER A 124 -8.21 -0.77 5.19
C SER A 124 -7.27 -0.44 4.05
N PHE A 125 -5.97 -0.28 4.34
CA PHE A 125 -4.96 -0.05 3.31
C PHE A 125 -4.68 -1.31 2.48
N ALA A 126 -4.59 -2.48 3.10
CA ALA A 126 -4.43 -3.75 2.40
C ALA A 126 -5.57 -3.99 1.39
N GLU A 127 -6.82 -3.72 1.78
CA GLU A 127 -7.96 -3.79 0.87
C GLU A 127 -7.88 -2.76 -0.25
N PHE A 128 -7.45 -1.54 0.04
CA PHE A 128 -7.24 -0.50 -0.96
C PHE A 128 -6.19 -0.91 -2.01
N SER A 129 -5.02 -1.38 -1.58
CA SER A 129 -3.97 -1.86 -2.49
C SER A 129 -4.43 -3.07 -3.31
N GLN A 130 -5.17 -3.99 -2.69
CA GLN A 130 -5.75 -5.13 -3.40
C GLN A 130 -6.78 -4.69 -4.45
N GLU A 131 -7.57 -3.65 -4.20
CA GLU A 131 -8.56 -3.13 -5.16
C GLU A 131 -7.87 -2.63 -6.45
N ILE A 132 -6.73 -1.96 -6.34
CA ILE A 132 -5.93 -1.55 -7.51
C ILE A 132 -5.48 -2.79 -8.29
N GLY A 133 -4.99 -3.83 -7.60
CA GLY A 133 -4.59 -5.07 -8.26
C GLY A 133 -5.76 -5.84 -8.90
N LEU A 134 -6.93 -5.89 -8.25
CA LEU A 134 -8.11 -6.51 -8.85
C LEU A 134 -8.59 -5.75 -10.09
N ALA A 135 -8.43 -4.42 -10.11
CA ALA A 135 -8.68 -3.61 -11.29
C ALA A 135 -7.71 -3.96 -12.44
N SER A 136 -6.45 -4.32 -12.17
CA SER A 136 -5.47 -4.62 -13.23
C SER A 136 -5.73 -5.94 -13.98
N LEU A 137 -6.46 -6.87 -13.37
CA LEU A 137 -6.71 -8.19 -13.97
C LEU A 137 -7.58 -8.10 -15.24
N GLY A 138 -6.97 -8.42 -16.38
CA GLY A 138 -7.60 -8.41 -17.69
C GLY A 138 -7.78 -7.00 -18.30
N ALA A 139 -7.16 -5.98 -17.72
CA ALA A 139 -7.14 -4.61 -18.25
C ALA A 139 -6.21 -4.50 -19.48
N THR A 140 -6.46 -3.54 -20.38
CA THR A 140 -5.55 -3.23 -21.52
C THR A 140 -4.25 -2.60 -21.03
N ASP A 141 -3.23 -2.46 -21.88
CA ASP A 141 -1.96 -1.85 -21.47
C ASP A 141 -2.15 -0.36 -21.10
N GLU A 142 -3.01 0.36 -21.83
CA GLU A 142 -3.36 1.76 -21.52
C GLU A 142 -4.05 1.88 -20.15
N GLU A 143 -4.98 0.96 -19.84
CA GLU A 143 -5.64 0.91 -18.54
C GLU A 143 -4.66 0.54 -17.40
N ILE A 144 -3.65 -0.29 -17.69
CA ILE A 144 -2.58 -0.59 -16.74
C ILE A 144 -1.71 0.65 -16.47
N GLU A 145 -1.37 1.45 -17.48
CA GLU A 145 -0.64 2.70 -17.29
C GLU A 145 -1.43 3.71 -16.43
N GLU A 146 -2.74 3.82 -16.67
CA GLU A 146 -3.63 4.64 -15.84
C GLU A 146 -3.66 4.14 -14.38
N LEU A 147 -3.78 2.83 -14.16
CA LEU A 147 -3.76 2.23 -12.81
C LEU A 147 -2.39 2.35 -12.13
N ALA A 148 -1.29 2.24 -12.86
CA ALA A 148 0.06 2.45 -12.35
C ALA A 148 0.24 3.90 -11.90
N THR A 149 -0.35 4.86 -12.63
CA THR A 149 -0.36 6.27 -12.24
C THR A 149 -1.23 6.52 -11.00
N VAL A 150 -2.38 5.83 -10.88
CA VAL A 150 -3.18 5.86 -9.64
C VAL A 150 -2.37 5.31 -8.47
N TYR A 151 -1.69 4.19 -8.65
CA TYR A 151 -0.80 3.60 -7.65
C TYR A 151 0.31 4.58 -7.24
N TRP A 152 0.96 5.24 -8.20
CA TRP A 152 1.97 6.26 -7.94
C TRP A 152 1.46 7.40 -7.04
N PHE A 153 0.32 8.00 -7.38
CA PHE A 153 -0.24 9.11 -6.61
C PHE A 153 -0.95 8.69 -5.31
N THR A 154 -0.92 7.40 -4.97
CA THR A 154 -1.52 6.87 -3.75
C THR A 154 -0.51 6.04 -2.95
N VAL A 155 -0.30 4.79 -3.33
CA VAL A 155 0.58 3.87 -2.60
C VAL A 155 2.03 4.39 -2.53
N GLU A 156 2.53 5.10 -3.56
CA GLU A 156 3.89 5.68 -3.53
C GLU A 156 3.96 7.09 -2.94
N PHE A 157 3.09 8.01 -3.38
CA PHE A 157 3.15 9.43 -3.02
C PHE A 157 1.81 9.99 -2.52
N GLY A 158 0.99 9.15 -1.87
CA GLY A 158 -0.31 9.55 -1.36
C GLY A 158 -0.25 10.25 0.00
N LEU A 159 -1.17 11.20 0.17
CA LEU A 159 -1.45 11.86 1.44
C LEU A 159 -2.88 11.54 1.89
N CYS A 160 -3.15 11.56 3.18
CA CYS A 160 -4.49 11.38 3.72
C CYS A 160 -4.86 12.46 4.72
N LYS A 161 -6.16 12.71 4.86
CA LYS A 161 -6.72 13.52 5.94
C LYS A 161 -6.80 12.70 7.22
N GLU A 162 -6.55 13.37 8.33
CA GLU A 162 -6.75 12.83 9.68
C GLU A 162 -7.38 13.86 10.58
N VAL A 163 -8.26 13.40 11.46
CA VAL A 163 -8.82 14.23 12.53
C VAL A 163 -8.07 13.91 13.81
N THR A 164 -7.40 14.91 14.37
CA THR A 164 -6.68 14.81 15.63
C THR A 164 -7.65 14.74 16.82
N GLN A 165 -7.15 14.38 18.01
CA GLN A 165 -8.00 14.21 19.21
C GLN A 165 -8.77 15.48 19.62
N ASP A 166 -8.25 16.66 19.28
CA ASP A 166 -8.87 17.97 19.47
C ASP A 166 -9.84 18.36 18.33
N GLY A 167 -10.10 17.45 17.38
CA GLY A 167 -11.08 17.63 16.30
C GLY A 167 -10.56 18.40 15.09
N LYS A 168 -9.26 18.70 15.02
CA LYS A 168 -8.65 19.44 13.91
C LYS A 168 -8.32 18.50 12.75
N GLU A 169 -8.67 18.91 11.53
CA GLU A 169 -8.24 18.20 10.31
C GLU A 169 -6.78 18.53 10.00
N THR A 170 -5.99 17.50 9.74
CA THR A 170 -4.57 17.57 9.36
C THR A 170 -4.31 16.67 8.17
N VAL A 171 -3.26 16.95 7.40
CA VAL A 171 -2.80 16.11 6.29
C VAL A 171 -1.56 15.35 6.73
N LYS A 172 -1.52 14.05 6.41
CA LYS A 172 -0.41 13.14 6.74
C LYS A 172 0.02 12.34 5.54
N ALA A 173 1.28 11.92 5.53
CA ALA A 173 1.83 11.06 4.50
C ALA A 173 1.50 9.59 4.76
N PHE A 174 1.13 8.88 3.70
CA PHE A 174 1.03 7.42 3.70
C PHE A 174 1.77 6.77 2.53
N GLY A 175 2.11 7.53 1.49
CA GLY A 175 2.86 7.01 0.35
C GLY A 175 4.24 6.47 0.76
N ALA A 176 4.61 5.28 0.27
CA ALA A 176 5.86 4.63 0.62
C ALA A 176 7.11 5.41 0.15
N GLY A 177 7.06 6.04 -1.01
CA GLY A 177 8.08 6.97 -1.49
C GLY A 177 8.30 8.15 -0.53
N LEU A 178 7.23 8.65 0.10
CA LEU A 178 7.33 9.68 1.14
C LEU A 178 7.90 9.10 2.45
N LEU A 179 7.35 7.99 2.93
CA LEU A 179 7.73 7.38 4.20
C LEU A 179 9.15 6.77 4.21
N SER A 180 9.79 6.67 3.04
CA SER A 180 11.17 6.20 2.88
C SER A 180 12.15 7.27 2.40
N SER A 181 11.68 8.50 2.19
CA SER A 181 12.47 9.64 1.72
C SER A 181 12.37 10.81 2.70
N PHE A 182 13.48 11.07 3.41
CA PHE A 182 13.53 12.15 4.40
C PHE A 182 13.12 13.50 3.82
N GLY A 183 13.78 13.91 2.73
CA GLY A 183 13.59 15.26 2.19
C GLY A 183 12.21 15.46 1.54
N GLU A 184 11.63 14.39 0.99
CA GLU A 184 10.31 14.49 0.36
C GLU A 184 9.17 14.42 1.37
N LEU A 185 9.35 13.72 2.50
CA LEU A 185 8.40 13.69 3.60
C LEU A 185 8.16 15.07 4.23
N GLU A 186 9.21 15.87 4.41
CA GLU A 186 9.07 17.27 4.84
C GLU A 186 8.47 18.14 3.74
N TYR A 187 8.92 17.94 2.50
CA TYR A 187 8.49 18.75 1.36
C TYR A 187 6.99 18.59 1.08
N CYS A 188 6.45 17.36 1.14
CA CYS A 188 5.06 17.07 0.78
C CYS A 188 4.03 17.70 1.72
N LEU A 189 4.41 18.03 2.95
CA LEU A 189 3.58 18.71 3.95
C LEU A 189 3.91 20.21 4.10
N SER A 190 4.81 20.75 3.28
CA SER A 190 5.12 22.18 3.22
C SER A 190 4.08 22.96 2.40
N ASP A 191 4.30 24.28 2.25
CA ASP A 191 3.50 25.18 1.41
C ASP A 191 3.92 25.16 -0.07
N LYS A 192 4.97 24.40 -0.43
CA LYS A 192 5.55 24.37 -1.77
C LYS A 192 4.75 23.54 -2.79
N PRO A 193 4.32 22.29 -2.51
CA PRO A 193 3.62 21.49 -3.50
C PRO A 193 2.12 21.82 -3.57
N SER A 194 1.49 21.47 -4.69
CA SER A 194 0.04 21.57 -4.84
C SER A 194 -0.66 20.33 -4.29
N LEU A 195 -1.52 20.50 -3.29
CA LEU A 195 -2.35 19.42 -2.75
C LEU A 195 -3.73 19.41 -3.43
N LYS A 196 -4.16 18.25 -3.95
CA LYS A 196 -5.45 18.08 -4.61
C LYS A 196 -6.26 16.95 -3.98
N PRO A 197 -7.60 17.01 -3.95
CA PRO A 197 -8.41 15.85 -3.54
C PRO A 197 -8.14 14.64 -4.43
N PHE A 198 -8.02 13.46 -3.83
CA PHE A 198 -7.82 12.23 -4.59
C PHE A 198 -9.05 11.89 -5.44
N GLU A 199 -8.88 12.02 -6.76
CA GLU A 199 -9.85 11.64 -7.79
C GLU A 199 -9.15 10.73 -8.81
N PRO A 200 -9.44 9.41 -8.86
CA PRO A 200 -8.71 8.48 -9.72
C PRO A 200 -8.67 8.88 -11.19
N ALA A 201 -9.78 9.41 -11.73
CA ALA A 201 -9.86 9.84 -13.12
C ALA A 201 -8.94 11.04 -13.45
N VAL A 202 -8.59 11.84 -12.45
CA VAL A 202 -7.64 12.96 -12.57
C VAL A 202 -6.22 12.45 -12.32
N ALA A 203 -6.02 11.68 -11.25
CA ALA A 203 -4.73 11.10 -10.88
C ALA A 203 -4.16 10.27 -12.04
N ALA A 204 -4.94 9.35 -12.62
CA ALA A 204 -4.57 8.46 -13.72
C ALA A 204 -3.98 9.17 -14.96
N LYS A 205 -4.31 10.46 -15.16
CA LYS A 205 -3.87 11.26 -16.31
C LYS A 205 -2.84 12.32 -15.96
N THR A 206 -2.49 12.44 -14.68
CA THR A 206 -1.54 13.42 -14.19
C THR A 206 -0.13 12.94 -14.46
N LYS A 207 0.69 13.78 -15.09
CA LYS A 207 2.12 13.47 -15.31
C LYS A 207 2.91 13.76 -14.04
N TYR A 208 3.98 12.98 -13.82
CA TYR A 208 4.85 13.12 -12.67
C TYR A 208 6.33 13.04 -13.06
N PRO A 209 7.23 13.75 -12.37
CA PRO A 209 8.66 13.52 -12.46
C PRO A 209 9.06 12.27 -11.65
N ILE A 210 10.11 11.59 -12.09
CA ILE A 210 10.70 10.43 -11.38
C ILE A 210 12.02 10.77 -10.67
N THR A 211 12.62 11.92 -10.98
CA THR A 211 13.95 12.35 -10.47
C THR A 211 13.90 13.53 -9.52
N GLU A 212 12.73 14.16 -9.36
CA GLU A 212 12.52 15.38 -8.59
C GLU A 212 11.31 15.18 -7.67
N TYR A 213 11.20 16.01 -6.62
CA TYR A 213 10.04 15.96 -5.73
C TYR A 213 8.74 16.24 -6.47
N GLN A 214 7.67 15.56 -6.07
CA GLN A 214 6.41 15.67 -6.79
C GLN A 214 5.82 17.09 -6.67
N PRO A 215 5.48 17.76 -7.80
CA PRO A 215 4.88 19.10 -7.76
C PRO A 215 3.42 19.06 -7.29
N VAL A 216 2.78 17.89 -7.36
CA VAL A 216 1.38 17.67 -7.01
C VAL A 216 1.25 16.39 -6.18
N TYR A 217 0.53 16.45 -5.07
CA TYR A 217 0.13 15.30 -4.27
C TYR A 217 -1.39 15.20 -4.20
N PHE A 218 -1.89 13.97 -4.10
CA PHE A 218 -3.32 13.71 -3.94
C PHE A 218 -3.65 13.31 -2.50
N VAL A 219 -4.68 13.94 -1.94
CA VAL A 219 -5.13 13.78 -0.56
C VAL A 219 -6.41 12.94 -0.54
N ALA A 220 -6.33 11.74 0.03
CA ALA A 220 -7.49 10.89 0.29
C ALA A 220 -8.21 11.29 1.58
N ASP A 221 -9.54 11.23 1.59
CA ASP A 221 -10.32 11.49 2.82
C ASP A 221 -10.17 10.32 3.82
N SER A 222 -10.11 9.08 3.33
CA SER A 222 -9.75 7.87 4.07
C SER A 222 -9.34 6.76 3.10
N PHE A 223 -8.74 5.68 3.61
CA PHE A 223 -8.44 4.50 2.77
C PHE A 223 -9.71 3.81 2.25
N GLU A 224 -10.79 3.77 3.02
CA GLU A 224 -12.09 3.27 2.55
C GLU A 224 -12.63 4.13 1.40
N SER A 225 -12.56 5.46 1.52
CA SER A 225 -12.98 6.39 0.47
C SER A 225 -12.13 6.19 -0.80
N ALA A 226 -10.81 6.09 -0.66
CA ALA A 226 -9.91 5.84 -1.78
C ALA A 226 -10.21 4.52 -2.49
N LYS A 227 -10.44 3.44 -1.72
CA LYS A 227 -10.86 2.12 -2.25
C LYS A 227 -12.15 2.21 -3.05
N LEU A 228 -13.18 2.87 -2.51
CA LEU A 228 -14.46 3.01 -3.21
C LEU A 228 -14.32 3.83 -4.50
N LYS A 229 -13.51 4.90 -4.49
CA LYS A 229 -13.23 5.70 -5.70
C LYS A 229 -12.51 4.88 -6.77
N VAL A 230 -11.50 4.08 -6.40
CA VAL A 230 -10.81 3.18 -7.35
C VAL A 230 -11.75 2.14 -7.93
N ARG A 231 -12.60 1.53 -7.10
CA ARG A 231 -13.62 0.58 -7.57
C ARG A 231 -14.56 1.20 -8.60
N GLU A 232 -15.04 2.41 -8.32
CA GLU A 232 -15.93 3.14 -9.24
C GLU A 232 -15.22 3.55 -10.54
N PHE A 233 -13.95 3.97 -10.44
CA PHE A 233 -13.11 4.25 -11.60
C PHE A 233 -12.94 3.01 -12.49
N SER A 234 -12.56 1.87 -11.91
CA SER A 234 -12.45 0.59 -12.62
C SER A 234 -13.76 0.21 -13.29
N ARG A 235 -14.90 0.32 -12.58
CA ARG A 235 -16.23 -0.01 -13.11
C ARG A 235 -16.65 0.85 -14.31
N THR A 236 -16.28 2.13 -14.31
CA THR A 236 -16.75 3.10 -15.33
C THR A 236 -15.81 3.26 -16.51
N LYS A 237 -14.51 2.98 -16.33
CA LYS A 237 -13.48 3.21 -17.36
C LYS A 237 -13.00 1.95 -18.05
N GLN A 238 -13.03 0.81 -17.37
CA GLN A 238 -12.45 -0.41 -17.94
C GLN A 238 -13.35 -1.03 -18.99
N SER A 239 -12.70 -1.53 -20.04
CA SER A 239 -13.30 -2.17 -21.21
C SER A 239 -13.68 -3.64 -20.98
N ARG A 240 -13.24 -4.25 -19.87
CA ARG A 240 -13.45 -5.68 -19.59
C ARG A 240 -14.95 -6.04 -19.43
N PRO A 241 -15.43 -7.13 -20.05
CA PRO A 241 -16.84 -7.54 -20.01
C PRO A 241 -17.22 -8.33 -18.75
N PHE A 242 -16.40 -8.29 -17.71
CA PHE A 242 -16.58 -9.06 -16.48
C PHE A 242 -16.06 -8.29 -15.27
N GLN A 243 -16.48 -8.72 -14.08
CA GLN A 243 -15.89 -8.28 -12.82
C GLN A 243 -15.17 -9.45 -12.16
N VAL A 244 -14.26 -9.15 -11.24
CA VAL A 244 -13.49 -10.15 -10.51
C VAL A 244 -13.74 -10.03 -9.02
N MET A 245 -13.71 -11.16 -8.33
CA MET A 245 -13.80 -11.23 -6.87
C MET A 245 -12.70 -12.15 -6.36
N TYR A 246 -11.95 -11.69 -5.37
CA TYR A 246 -10.94 -12.50 -4.71
C TYR A 246 -11.59 -13.50 -3.75
N ASN A 247 -11.19 -14.77 -3.83
CA ASN A 247 -11.55 -15.81 -2.88
C ASN A 247 -10.38 -16.01 -1.90
N PRO A 248 -10.49 -15.57 -0.64
CA PRO A 248 -9.40 -15.65 0.32
C PRO A 248 -9.11 -17.07 0.80
N TYR A 249 -10.07 -18.00 0.71
CA TYR A 249 -9.90 -19.38 1.17
C TYR A 249 -8.99 -20.18 0.23
N THR A 250 -9.18 -20.00 -1.06
CA THR A 250 -8.42 -20.70 -2.10
C THR A 250 -7.33 -19.85 -2.72
N GLN A 251 -7.20 -18.59 -2.29
CA GLN A 251 -6.25 -17.60 -2.82
C GLN A 251 -6.36 -17.48 -4.36
N SER A 252 -7.58 -17.46 -4.87
CA SER A 252 -7.88 -17.47 -6.30
C SER A 252 -8.80 -16.31 -6.69
N VAL A 253 -8.82 -15.96 -7.98
CA VAL A 253 -9.73 -14.95 -8.50
C VAL A 253 -10.90 -15.61 -9.22
N GLU A 254 -12.11 -15.21 -8.85
CA GLU A 254 -13.34 -15.67 -9.47
C GLU A 254 -13.89 -14.63 -10.44
N VAL A 255 -14.09 -15.04 -11.69
CA VAL A 255 -14.66 -14.17 -12.74
C VAL A 255 -16.19 -14.18 -12.64
N LEU A 256 -16.76 -13.03 -12.32
CA LEU A 256 -18.20 -12.76 -12.25
C LEU A 256 -18.70 -12.23 -13.60
N ASN A 257 -19.09 -13.15 -14.47
CA ASN A 257 -19.54 -12.86 -15.84
C ASN A 257 -20.93 -13.45 -16.18
N THR A 258 -21.63 -14.04 -15.20
CA THR A 258 -22.98 -14.58 -15.38
C THR A 258 -23.84 -14.27 -14.16
N GLN A 259 -25.15 -14.16 -14.37
CA GLN A 259 -26.12 -13.95 -13.28
C GLN A 259 -26.02 -15.05 -12.21
N GLN A 260 -25.85 -16.31 -12.61
CA GLN A 260 -25.77 -17.44 -11.69
C GLN A 260 -24.59 -17.30 -10.72
N LYS A 261 -23.39 -16.98 -11.22
CA LYS A 261 -22.21 -16.76 -10.37
C LYS A 261 -22.42 -15.63 -9.36
N VAL A 262 -23.07 -14.55 -9.78
CA VAL A 262 -23.39 -13.42 -8.88
C VAL A 262 -24.39 -13.85 -7.81
N LEU A 263 -25.47 -14.56 -8.19
CA LEU A 263 -26.47 -15.07 -7.25
C LEU A 263 -25.86 -16.02 -6.22
N ASP A 264 -24.92 -16.87 -6.62
CA ASP A 264 -24.27 -17.80 -5.70
C ASP A 264 -23.38 -17.08 -4.67
N LYS A 265 -22.72 -15.98 -5.07
CA LYS A 265 -22.03 -15.10 -4.12
C LYS A 265 -22.98 -14.35 -3.19
N MET A 266 -24.08 -13.84 -3.72
CA MET A 266 -25.10 -13.16 -2.91
C MET A 266 -25.71 -14.09 -1.85
N LYS A 267 -25.94 -15.38 -2.17
CA LYS A 267 -26.40 -16.37 -1.18
C LYS A 267 -25.44 -16.47 0.00
N GLY A 268 -24.14 -16.56 -0.26
CA GLY A 268 -23.11 -16.62 0.79
C GLY A 268 -23.13 -15.39 1.70
N VAL A 269 -23.19 -14.19 1.11
CA VAL A 269 -23.28 -12.93 1.87
C VAL A 269 -24.57 -12.87 2.69
N ASN A 270 -25.70 -13.29 2.13
CA ASN A 270 -26.98 -13.31 2.83
C ASN A 270 -26.98 -14.28 4.02
N THR A 271 -26.30 -15.43 3.91
CA THR A 271 -26.13 -16.34 5.05
C THR A 271 -25.32 -15.71 6.17
N GLN A 272 -24.22 -15.03 5.85
CA GLN A 272 -23.43 -14.30 6.84
C GLN A 272 -24.23 -13.15 7.49
N SER A 273 -24.97 -12.39 6.67
CA SER A 273 -25.82 -11.31 7.17
C SER A 273 -26.88 -11.82 8.14
N LYS A 274 -27.54 -12.95 7.83
CA LYS A 274 -28.53 -13.58 8.72
C LYS A 274 -27.91 -13.99 10.06
N PHE A 275 -26.76 -14.64 10.03
CA PHE A 275 -26.03 -15.00 11.25
C PHE A 275 -25.72 -13.77 12.12
N LEU A 276 -25.26 -12.67 11.51
CA LEU A 276 -24.99 -11.43 12.26
C LEU A 276 -26.27 -10.83 12.87
N THR A 277 -27.39 -10.90 12.17
CA THR A 277 -28.70 -10.50 12.70
C THR A 277 -29.09 -11.36 13.91
N GLU A 278 -28.96 -12.69 13.82
CA GLU A 278 -29.25 -13.61 14.93
C GLU A 278 -28.38 -13.32 16.16
N VAL A 279 -27.09 -13.04 15.95
CA VAL A 279 -26.17 -12.65 17.03
C VAL A 279 -26.60 -11.32 17.67
N LEU A 280 -26.98 -10.33 16.86
CA LEU A 280 -27.44 -9.03 17.37
C LEU A 280 -28.72 -9.16 18.18
N GLU A 281 -29.68 -9.95 17.70
CA GLU A 281 -30.93 -10.24 18.41
C GLU A 281 -30.67 -10.93 19.75
N GLY A 282 -29.68 -11.82 19.85
CA GLY A 282 -29.30 -12.47 21.10
C GLY A 282 -28.57 -11.57 22.11
N LEU A 283 -28.08 -10.40 21.70
CA LEU A 283 -27.44 -9.41 22.58
C LEU A 283 -28.41 -8.34 23.11
N LEU A 284 -29.60 -8.24 22.53
CA LEU A 284 -30.67 -7.30 22.91
C LEU A 284 -31.64 -7.95 23.91
#